data_AF-A0A2E2U6J2-F1
#
_entry.id   AF-A0A2E2U6J2-F1
#
_cell.length_a   1.000
_cell.length_b   1.000
_cell.length_c   1.000
_cell.angle_alpha   90.00
_cell.angle_beta   90.00
_cell.angle_gamma   90.00
#
_symmetry.space_group_name_H-M   'P 1'
#
loop_
_entity.id
_entity.type
_entity.pdbx_description
1 polymer ?
#
loop_
_entity_poly.entity_id
_entity_poly.type
_entity_poly.pdbx_seq_one_letter_code
_entity_poly.pdbx_strand_id
1 'polypeptide(L)'
;MRRLNLKRKGKLKTEFYGIELSKDQKNFVEQTLERIRDLSPSSSKLTLNFDDNGSELSGFLAIKCFEISFFSSKSGSGPIDIMMKLKDDLETQLLDWKRTRFSSSLYNQLTPKTSFEDCA
;
A
#
# COMPACT_ATOMS: atom_id res chain seq x y z
N MET A 1 14.41 21.25 24.52
CA MET A 1 13.51 21.24 23.35
C MET A 1 13.98 20.18 22.35
N ARG A 2 13.22 19.10 22.14
CA ARG A 2 13.59 18.01 21.22
C ARG A 2 13.10 18.35 19.81
N ARG A 3 14.02 18.51 18.85
CA ARG A 3 13.70 18.73 17.43
C ARG A 3 13.24 17.41 16.82
N LEU A 4 11.96 17.34 16.43
CA LEU A 4 11.42 16.23 15.66
C LEU A 4 11.98 16.31 14.24
N ASN A 5 12.85 15.36 13.89
CA ASN A 5 13.34 15.16 12.52
C ASN A 5 12.15 14.75 11.64
N LEU A 6 11.63 15.68 10.82
CA LEU A 6 10.72 15.34 9.73
C LEU A 6 11.47 14.44 8.74
N LYS A 7 11.18 13.14 8.76
CA LYS A 7 11.59 12.20 7.71
C LYS A 7 11.10 12.75 6.37
N ARG A 8 12.02 12.98 5.43
CA ARG A 8 11.70 13.41 4.06
C ARG A 8 10.65 12.46 3.46
N LYS A 9 9.41 12.93 3.33
CA LYS A 9 8.35 12.21 2.63
C LYS A 9 8.78 12.09 1.16
N GLY A 10 9.15 10.89 0.72
CA GLY A 10 9.39 10.59 -0.70
C GLY A 10 8.21 11.07 -1.56
N LYS A 11 8.54 11.65 -2.72
CA LYS A 11 7.60 12.28 -3.67
C LYS A 11 6.65 11.21 -4.24
N LEU A 12 5.34 11.43 -4.09
CA LEU A 12 4.30 10.64 -4.77
C LEU A 12 4.40 10.92 -6.27
N LYS A 13 4.41 9.86 -7.09
CA LYS A 13 4.36 9.99 -8.56
C LYS A 13 2.99 9.54 -9.02
N THR A 14 2.20 10.48 -9.51
CA THR A 14 0.89 10.24 -10.12
C THR A 14 1.00 10.60 -11.60
N GLU A 15 0.71 9.65 -12.48
CA GLU A 15 0.69 9.87 -13.93
C GLU A 15 -0.74 9.62 -14.43
N PHE A 16 -1.35 10.65 -15.00
CA PHE A 16 -2.70 10.61 -15.56
C PHE A 16 -2.58 10.78 -17.07
N TYR A 17 -2.53 9.67 -17.82
CA TYR A 17 -2.50 9.72 -19.28
C TYR A 17 -3.94 9.70 -19.80
N GLY A 18 -4.33 10.73 -20.56
CA GLY A 18 -5.64 10.78 -21.22
C GLY A 18 -6.85 11.08 -20.32
N ILE A 19 -6.66 11.26 -19.01
CA ILE A 19 -7.76 11.39 -18.04
C ILE A 19 -7.66 12.72 -17.30
N GLU A 20 -8.67 13.57 -17.47
CA GLU A 20 -8.83 14.77 -16.64
C GLU A 20 -9.63 14.46 -15.37
N LEU A 21 -8.97 14.66 -14.23
CA LEU A 21 -9.63 14.60 -12.92
C LEU A 21 -10.07 15.99 -12.49
N SER A 22 -11.28 16.09 -11.95
CA SER A 22 -11.74 17.30 -11.26
C SER A 22 -10.90 17.56 -10.01
N LYS A 23 -10.94 18.79 -9.49
CA LYS A 23 -10.21 19.17 -8.27
C LYS A 23 -10.56 18.26 -7.08
N ASP A 24 -11.84 17.94 -6.92
CA ASP A 24 -12.31 17.09 -5.82
C ASP A 24 -11.86 15.64 -6.00
N GLN A 25 -11.83 15.14 -7.23
CA GLN A 25 -11.32 13.82 -7.55
C GLN A 25 -9.82 13.71 -7.28
N LYS A 26 -9.03 14.75 -7.64
CA LYS A 26 -7.60 14.81 -7.32
C LYS A 26 -7.37 14.77 -5.81
N ASN A 27 -8.08 15.60 -5.06
CA ASN A 27 -8.00 15.63 -3.60
C ASN A 27 -8.35 14.26 -2.99
N PHE A 28 -9.38 13.59 -3.50
CA PHE A 28 -9.77 12.26 -3.04
C PHE A 28 -8.67 11.22 -3.29
N VAL A 29 -8.09 11.22 -4.50
CA VAL A 29 -7.00 10.31 -4.86
C VAL A 29 -5.77 10.56 -3.98
N GLU A 30 -5.38 11.82 -3.79
CA GLU A 30 -4.25 12.19 -2.94
C GLU A 30 -4.44 11.76 -1.48
N GLN A 31 -5.59 12.05 -0.88
CA GLN A 31 -5.90 11.61 0.50
C GLN A 31 -5.90 10.09 0.62
N THR A 32 -6.40 9.39 -0.39
CA THR A 32 -6.40 7.93 -0.40
C THR A 32 -4.98 7.38 -0.48
N LEU A 33 -4.14 7.95 -1.35
CA LEU A 33 -2.73 7.57 -1.45
C LEU A 33 -1.95 7.84 -0.17
N GLU A 34 -2.24 8.94 0.54
CA GLU A 34 -1.65 9.22 1.85
C GLU A 34 -2.04 8.16 2.89
N ARG A 35 -3.32 7.76 2.94
CA ARG A 35 -3.77 6.68 3.85
C ARG A 35 -3.09 5.35 3.53
N ILE A 36 -3.03 4.96 2.25
CA ILE A 36 -2.34 3.73 1.84
C ILE A 36 -0.86 3.80 2.21
N ARG A 37 -0.23 4.96 2.05
CA ARG A 37 1.16 5.18 2.45
C ARG A 37 1.37 4.98 3.95
N ASP A 38 0.47 5.50 4.79
CA ASP A 38 0.56 5.33 6.24
C ASP A 38 0.40 3.87 6.68
N LEU A 39 -0.38 3.07 5.93
CA LEU A 39 -0.54 1.64 6.15
C LEU A 39 0.63 0.80 5.64
N SER A 40 1.37 1.32 4.65
CA SER A 40 2.43 0.61 3.96
C SER A 40 3.74 0.51 4.78
N PRO A 41 4.65 -0.42 4.44
CA PRO A 41 5.96 -0.49 5.08
C PRO A 41 6.73 0.83 4.99
N SER A 42 7.59 1.09 5.99
CA SER A 42 8.45 2.29 5.97
C SER A 42 9.28 2.37 4.68
N SER A 43 9.44 3.60 4.17
CA SER A 43 10.20 3.89 2.94
C SER A 43 9.62 3.28 1.66
N SER A 44 8.33 2.96 1.63
CA SER A 44 7.63 2.53 0.42
C SER A 44 7.57 3.64 -0.63
N LYS A 45 7.63 3.22 -1.90
CA LYS A 45 7.38 4.06 -3.08
C LYS A 45 6.05 3.65 -3.69
N LEU A 46 5.11 4.59 -3.74
CA LEU A 46 3.81 4.40 -4.37
C LEU A 46 3.84 4.95 -5.80
N THR A 47 3.28 4.20 -6.74
CA THR A 47 3.11 4.61 -8.15
C THR A 47 1.67 4.32 -8.55
N LEU A 48 0.92 5.38 -8.89
CA LEU A 48 -0.45 5.28 -9.38
C LEU A 48 -0.48 5.76 -10.83
N ASN A 49 -0.99 4.88 -11.70
CA ASN A 49 -1.22 5.18 -13.10
C ASN A 49 -2.67 4.88 -13.44
N PHE A 50 -3.28 5.74 -14.25
CA PHE A 50 -4.51 5.42 -14.94
C PHE A 50 -4.25 5.41 -16.43
N ASP A 51 -4.90 4.49 -17.12
CA ASP A 51 -4.75 4.27 -18.55
C ASP A 51 -6.13 4.11 -19.19
N ASP A 52 -6.34 4.86 -20.26
CA ASP A 52 -7.56 4.83 -21.07
C ASP A 52 -7.18 4.38 -22.48
N ASN A 53 -7.45 3.09 -22.77
CA ASN A 53 -7.16 2.48 -24.06
C ASN A 53 -8.32 2.67 -25.07
N GLY A 54 -9.24 3.60 -24.80
CA GLY A 54 -10.39 3.94 -25.66
C GLY A 54 -11.53 2.93 -25.65
N SER A 55 -11.34 1.76 -25.03
CA SER A 55 -12.33 0.69 -24.87
C SER A 55 -12.69 0.45 -23.42
N GLU A 56 -11.72 0.57 -22.52
CA GLU A 56 -11.93 0.45 -21.08
C GLU A 56 -10.93 1.33 -20.32
N LEU A 57 -11.43 1.94 -19.25
CA LEU A 57 -10.61 2.68 -18.30
C LEU A 57 -10.03 1.71 -17.27
N SER A 58 -8.72 1.73 -17.13
CA SER A 58 -7.99 0.89 -16.19
C SER A 58 -7.08 1.72 -15.29
N GLY A 59 -6.76 1.19 -14.13
CA GLY A 59 -5.79 1.79 -13.23
C GLY A 59 -4.92 0.75 -12.58
N PHE A 60 -3.70 1.19 -12.28
CA PHE A 60 -2.65 0.38 -11.69
C PHE A 60 -2.04 1.13 -10.50
N LEU A 61 -1.97 0.45 -9.35
CA LEU A 61 -1.32 0.97 -8.15
C LEU A 61 -0.30 -0.04 -7.64
N ALA A 62 0.95 0.42 -7.53
CA ALA A 62 2.04 -0.37 -6.97
C ALA A 62 2.63 0.30 -5.74
N ILE A 63 2.89 -0.50 -4.71
CA ILE A 63 3.63 -0.13 -3.51
C ILE A 63 4.91 -0.97 -3.50
N LYS A 64 6.06 -0.34 -3.74
CA LYS A 64 7.36 -1.01 -3.74
C LYS A 64 8.14 -0.66 -2.49
N CYS A 65 8.60 -1.68 -1.76
CA CYS A 65 9.56 -1.58 -0.67
C CYS A 65 10.74 -2.53 -0.97
N PHE A 66 11.85 -2.38 -0.26
CA PHE A 66 13.08 -3.14 -0.52
C PHE A 66 12.86 -4.66 -0.48
N GLU A 67 12.05 -5.15 0.46
CA GLU A 67 11.82 -6.59 0.67
C GLU A 67 10.50 -7.10 0.08
N ILE A 68 9.58 -6.20 -0.27
CA ILE A 68 8.22 -6.59 -0.66
C ILE A 68 7.61 -5.59 -1.62
N SER A 69 6.82 -6.09 -2.57
CA SER A 69 6.03 -5.28 -3.48
C SER A 69 4.57 -5.72 -3.47
N PHE A 70 3.68 -4.75 -3.48
CA PHE A 70 2.24 -4.93 -3.61
C PHE A 70 1.79 -4.29 -4.92
N PHE A 71 0.85 -4.92 -5.60
CA PHE A 71 0.34 -4.44 -6.87
C PHE A 71 -1.14 -4.76 -6.99
N SER A 72 -1.88 -3.83 -7.57
CA SER A 72 -3.26 -4.05 -7.99
C SER A 72 -3.50 -3.37 -9.32
N SER A 73 -4.31 -4.02 -10.15
CA SER A 73 -4.77 -3.53 -11.44
C SER A 73 -6.26 -3.76 -11.53
N LYS A 74 -7.03 -2.72 -11.83
CA LYS A 74 -8.50 -2.76 -11.87
C LYS A 74 -9.04 -1.93 -13.02
N SER A 75 -10.12 -2.41 -13.61
CA SER A 75 -10.92 -1.65 -14.57
C SER A 75 -12.21 -1.14 -13.92
N GLY A 76 -12.77 -0.07 -14.47
CA GLY A 76 -13.99 0.53 -13.94
C GLY A 76 -14.60 1.58 -14.84
N SER A 77 -15.76 2.07 -14.43
CA SER A 77 -16.53 3.07 -15.18
C SER A 77 -15.92 4.48 -15.09
N GLY A 78 -15.05 4.71 -14.11
CA GLY A 78 -14.41 5.99 -13.90
C GLY A 78 -13.22 5.91 -12.93
N PRO A 79 -12.40 6.97 -12.86
CA PRO A 79 -11.17 6.94 -12.07
C PRO A 79 -11.39 6.71 -10.57
N ILE A 80 -12.53 7.20 -10.05
CA ILE A 80 -12.88 7.04 -8.62
C ILE A 80 -13.28 5.61 -8.29
N ASP A 81 -14.08 4.97 -9.14
CA ASP A 81 -14.45 3.55 -9.00
C ASP A 81 -13.19 2.68 -9.02
N ILE A 82 -12.29 2.93 -9.98
CA ILE A 82 -11.01 2.25 -10.07
C ILE A 82 -10.17 2.48 -8.82
N MET A 83 -10.07 3.73 -8.33
CA MET A 83 -9.30 4.05 -7.13
C MET A 83 -9.83 3.32 -5.90
N MET A 84 -11.15 3.22 -5.74
CA MET A 84 -11.75 2.45 -4.64
C MET A 84 -11.41 0.96 -4.73
N LYS A 85 -11.56 0.36 -5.92
CA LYS A 85 -11.22 -1.06 -6.14
C LYS A 85 -9.74 -1.34 -5.89
N LEU A 86 -8.85 -0.44 -6.32
CA LEU A 86 -7.41 -0.55 -6.09
C LEU A 86 -7.08 -0.44 -4.59
N LYS A 87 -7.72 0.49 -3.90
CA LYS A 87 -7.56 0.71 -2.46
C LYS A 87 -7.92 -0.56 -1.68
N ASP A 88 -9.10 -1.11 -1.91
CA ASP A 88 -9.59 -2.25 -1.12
C ASP A 88 -8.74 -3.52 -1.32
N ASP A 89 -8.28 -3.74 -2.54
CA ASP A 89 -7.37 -4.84 -2.87
C ASP A 89 -6.01 -4.67 -2.16
N LEU A 90 -5.41 -3.47 -2.23
CA LEU A 90 -4.14 -3.21 -1.56
C LEU A 90 -4.23 -3.21 -0.04
N GLU A 91 -5.32 -2.71 0.54
CA GLU A 91 -5.56 -2.79 1.99
C GLU A 91 -5.62 -4.25 2.44
N THR A 92 -6.27 -5.13 1.64
CA THR A 92 -6.31 -6.57 1.90
C THR A 92 -4.90 -7.18 1.87
N GLN A 93 -4.13 -6.91 0.81
CA GLN A 93 -2.75 -7.40 0.69
C GLN A 93 -1.84 -6.91 1.84
N LEU A 94 -1.98 -5.64 2.23
CA LEU A 94 -1.23 -5.06 3.35
C LEU A 94 -1.62 -5.69 4.69
N LEU A 95 -2.90 -5.98 4.90
CA LEU A 95 -3.40 -6.64 6.12
C LEU A 95 -2.87 -8.07 6.22
N ASP A 96 -2.90 -8.84 5.13
CA ASP A 96 -2.39 -10.21 5.12
C ASP A 96 -0.87 -10.26 5.31
N TRP A 97 -0.15 -9.30 4.72
CA TRP A 97 1.28 -9.14 5.01
C TRP A 97 1.56 -8.80 6.48
N LYS A 98 0.77 -7.89 7.08
CA LYS A 98 0.90 -7.59 8.53
C LYS A 98 0.63 -8.84 9.37
N ARG A 99 -0.41 -9.59 9.06
CA ARG A 99 -0.75 -10.84 9.78
C ARG A 99 0.40 -11.83 9.74
N THR A 100 1.00 -12.08 8.57
CA THR A 100 2.12 -13.04 8.44
C THR A 100 3.39 -12.59 9.17
N ARG A 101 3.67 -11.29 9.21
CA ARG A 101 4.82 -10.73 9.95
C ARG A 101 4.68 -10.83 11.47
N PHE A 102 3.48 -10.61 12.01
CA PHE A 102 3.28 -10.53 13.46
C PHE A 102 2.77 -11.83 14.09
N SER A 103 2.19 -12.76 13.33
CA SER A 103 1.71 -14.04 13.87
C SER A 103 2.85 -14.94 14.38
N SER A 104 3.97 -14.99 13.66
CA SER A 104 5.16 -15.74 14.04
C SER A 104 5.89 -15.13 15.24
N SER A 105 5.93 -13.80 15.33
CA SER A 105 6.54 -13.07 16.45
C SER A 105 5.77 -13.26 17.76
N LEU A 106 4.44 -13.26 17.73
CA LEU A 106 3.61 -13.49 18.92
C LEU A 106 3.71 -14.94 19.40
N TYR A 107 3.66 -15.91 18.48
CA TYR A 107 3.84 -17.32 18.82
C TYR A 107 5.19 -17.56 19.52
N ASN A 108 6.28 -17.05 18.95
CA ASN A 108 7.62 -17.19 19.53
C ASN A 108 7.81 -16.46 20.88
N GLN A 109 7.01 -15.43 21.17
CA GLN A 109 7.04 -14.73 22.46
C GLN A 109 6.17 -15.43 23.53
N LEU A 110 5.12 -16.13 23.11
CA LEU A 110 4.17 -16.80 24.00
C LEU A 110 4.54 -18.27 24.28
N THR A 111 5.30 -18.91 23.41
CA THR A 111 5.86 -20.24 23.68
C THR A 111 7.13 -20.08 24.52
N PRO A 112 7.14 -20.45 25.81
CA PRO A 112 8.39 -20.55 26.54
C PRO A 112 9.29 -21.54 25.80
N LYS A 113 10.57 -21.17 25.61
CA LYS A 113 11.58 -22.11 25.13
C LYS A 113 11.67 -23.22 26.18
N THR A 114 10.94 -24.31 25.99
CA THR A 114 11.17 -25.54 26.73
C THR A 114 12.47 -26.12 26.19
N SER A 115 13.59 -25.65 26.73
CA SER A 115 14.84 -26.39 26.71
C SER A 115 14.62 -27.63 27.56
N PHE A 116 14.13 -28.70 26.93
CA PHE A 116 14.39 -30.03 27.44
C PHE A 116 15.86 -30.29 27.15
N GLU A 117 16.70 -29.90 28.11
CA GLU A 117 18.04 -30.45 28.23
C GLU A 117 17.94 -31.95 28.50
N ASP A 118 18.95 -32.64 27.99
CA ASP A 118 19.08 -34.07 27.83
C ASP A 118 18.81 -34.87 29.12
N CYS A 119 18.04 -35.96 28.97
CA CYS A 119 18.21 -37.17 29.78
C CYS A 119 18.35 -38.34 28.80
N ALA A 120 19.58 -38.53 28.32
CA ALA A 120 20.06 -39.78 27.73
C ALA A 120 20.76 -40.61 28.82
#